data_AF-A0A1V5NSQ1-F1
#
_entry.id   AF-A0A1V5NSQ1-F1
#
_cell.length_a   1.000
_cell.length_b   1.000
_cell.length_c   1.000
_cell.angle_alpha   90.00
_cell.angle_beta   90.00
_cell.angle_gamma   90.00
#
_symmetry.space_group_name_H-M   'P 1'
#
loop_
_entity.id
_entity.type
_entity.pdbx_description
1 polymer ?
#
loop_
_entity_poly.entity_id
_entity_poly.type
_entity_poly.pdbx_seq_one_letter_code
_entity_poly.pdbx_strand_id
1 'polypeptide(L)'
;MPGLVQGASQGQGVGNQFLNSIRNVDMLAHIVRAFTNDEAPHVNDEVNPLRDIETINIELLLADMEVIEKRIERIKSGKKIKKENVFELEVLKKCLDALENEKSIGQLDLNENEKLILKNYSFLTEKPILLVINMDEQQFKTKSYPGKEQVEAYAGERGMPCLEICGKIEMEISQLPAEDRELFMADLDISESGIDRLARAAYDYLGLISFLTVGADEVKAWTIQRSTDARRAAGKIHSDIERGFIRAEVVKYRDLEDLGSMAGVKEKGLSRLEGKDYIVEDGDIINFRFNV
;
A
#
# COMPACT_ATOMS: atom_id res chain seq x y z
N MET A 1 7.54 -14.08 -7.99
CA MET A 1 7.88 -13.21 -9.14
C MET A 1 9.39 -13.30 -9.36
N PRO A 2 9.90 -13.36 -10.60
CA PRO A 2 11.34 -13.29 -10.83
C PRO A 2 11.88 -11.98 -10.26
N GLY A 3 12.95 -12.05 -9.46
CA GLY A 3 13.52 -10.90 -8.77
C GLY A 3 14.13 -9.89 -9.75
N LEU A 4 14.01 -8.61 -9.42
CA LEU A 4 14.71 -7.57 -10.13
C LEU A 4 16.19 -7.61 -9.73
N VAL A 5 17.07 -7.65 -10.71
CA VAL A 5 18.53 -7.58 -10.51
C VAL A 5 19.05 -6.27 -11.06
N GLN A 6 20.25 -5.87 -10.63
CA GLN A 6 20.94 -4.68 -11.12
C GLN A 6 21.03 -4.69 -12.66
N GLY A 7 20.71 -3.57 -13.30
CA GLY A 7 20.66 -3.40 -14.75
C GLY A 7 19.31 -3.75 -15.39
N ALA A 8 18.26 -4.01 -14.61
CA ALA A 8 16.92 -4.30 -15.13
C ALA A 8 16.30 -3.16 -15.94
N SER A 9 16.67 -1.91 -15.64
CA SER A 9 16.25 -0.70 -16.36
C SER A 9 16.93 -0.50 -17.72
N GLN A 10 18.11 -1.11 -17.97
CA GLN A 10 18.95 -0.79 -19.14
C GLN A 10 18.66 -1.60 -20.43
N GLY A 11 17.55 -2.36 -20.55
CA GLY A 11 17.29 -3.17 -21.76
C GLY A 11 15.90 -3.79 -21.97
N GLN A 12 15.69 -4.41 -23.14
CA GLN A 12 14.49 -5.16 -23.55
C GLN A 12 14.41 -6.59 -22.94
N GLY A 13 14.79 -6.74 -21.67
CA GLY A 13 14.89 -8.03 -20.97
C GLY A 13 13.73 -8.35 -20.02
N VAL A 14 13.90 -9.43 -19.25
CA VAL A 14 12.97 -9.89 -18.20
C VAL A 14 12.74 -8.80 -17.13
N GLY A 15 13.76 -7.97 -16.85
CA GLY A 15 13.65 -6.84 -15.92
C GLY A 15 12.60 -5.81 -16.35
N ASN A 16 12.55 -5.45 -17.63
CA ASN A 16 11.55 -4.51 -18.14
C ASN A 16 10.14 -5.11 -18.15
N GLN A 17 10.00 -6.42 -18.38
CA GLN A 17 8.72 -7.12 -18.23
C GLN A 17 8.22 -7.06 -16.77
N PHE A 18 9.11 -7.28 -15.81
CA PHE A 18 8.79 -7.13 -14.38
C PHE A 18 8.38 -5.70 -14.03
N LEU A 19 9.16 -4.69 -14.46
CA LEU A 19 8.83 -3.29 -14.22
C LEU A 19 7.45 -2.94 -14.79
N ASN A 20 7.11 -3.44 -15.98
CA ASN A 20 5.79 -3.22 -16.57
C ASN A 20 4.66 -3.94 -15.82
N SER A 21 4.90 -5.13 -15.27
CA SER A 21 3.87 -5.84 -14.48
C SER A 21 3.54 -5.11 -13.18
N ILE A 22 4.52 -4.43 -12.58
CA ILE A 22 4.32 -3.67 -11.34
C ILE A 22 3.85 -2.23 -11.57
N ARG A 23 3.65 -1.77 -12.83
CA ARG A 23 3.11 -0.42 -13.08
C ARG A 23 1.63 -0.27 -12.70
N ASN A 24 0.87 -1.37 -12.73
CA ASN A 24 -0.59 -1.38 -12.51
C ASN A 24 -0.98 -1.80 -11.07
N VAL A 25 -0.13 -1.52 -10.09
CA VAL A 25 -0.40 -1.79 -8.67
C VAL A 25 -0.44 -0.50 -7.88
N ASP A 26 -1.14 -0.48 -6.75
CA ASP A 26 -1.27 0.71 -5.91
C ASP A 26 -0.10 0.87 -4.91
N MET A 27 0.61 -0.21 -4.57
CA MET A 27 1.73 -0.24 -3.63
C MET A 27 2.70 -1.37 -3.97
N LEU A 28 3.98 -1.18 -3.64
CA LEU A 28 5.00 -2.24 -3.73
C LEU A 28 5.34 -2.78 -2.34
N ALA A 29 5.25 -4.10 -2.16
CA ALA A 29 5.84 -4.78 -1.02
C ALA A 29 7.24 -5.28 -1.42
N HIS A 30 8.28 -4.67 -0.87
CA HIS A 30 9.66 -5.02 -1.16
C HIS A 30 10.17 -6.03 -0.13
N ILE A 31 10.25 -7.29 -0.53
CA ILE A 31 10.80 -8.36 0.31
C ILE A 31 12.32 -8.34 0.22
N VAL A 32 12.98 -8.07 1.35
CA VAL A 32 14.43 -7.95 1.48
C VAL A 32 14.94 -9.12 2.30
N ARG A 33 15.97 -9.80 1.80
CA ARG A 33 16.58 -10.93 2.50
C ARG A 33 17.58 -10.44 3.54
N ALA A 34 17.47 -10.92 4.78
CA ALA A 34 18.41 -10.63 5.86
C ALA A 34 19.14 -11.86 6.41
N PHE A 35 18.76 -13.07 5.96
CA PHE A 35 19.37 -14.33 6.39
C PHE A 35 20.33 -14.89 5.34
N THR A 36 21.35 -15.63 5.80
CA THR A 36 22.24 -16.44 4.96
C THR A 36 21.66 -17.84 4.78
N ASN A 37 21.85 -18.42 3.60
CA ASN A 37 21.47 -19.80 3.31
C ASN A 37 22.45 -20.37 2.27
N ASP A 38 23.18 -21.41 2.64
CA ASP A 38 24.21 -22.04 1.79
C ASP A 38 23.63 -22.72 0.55
N GLU A 39 22.37 -23.16 0.60
CA GLU A 39 21.67 -23.80 -0.52
C GLU A 39 21.13 -22.77 -1.54
N ALA A 40 21.08 -21.49 -1.15
CA ALA A 40 20.57 -20.40 -1.96
C ALA A 40 21.52 -19.18 -1.85
N PRO A 41 22.64 -19.16 -2.59
CA PRO A 41 23.60 -18.08 -2.51
C PRO A 41 22.98 -16.73 -2.91
N HIS A 42 23.50 -15.65 -2.32
CA HIS A 42 23.07 -14.30 -2.64
C HIS A 42 23.62 -13.89 -4.02
N VAL A 43 22.90 -13.04 -4.77
CA VAL A 43 23.34 -12.59 -6.11
C VAL A 43 24.71 -11.89 -6.06
N ASN A 44 25.01 -11.24 -4.94
CA ASN A 44 26.26 -10.52 -4.69
C ASN A 44 27.20 -11.25 -3.72
N ASP A 45 27.03 -12.56 -3.52
CA ASP A 45 27.78 -13.45 -2.59
C ASP A 45 27.72 -13.08 -1.09
N GLU A 46 27.32 -11.86 -0.74
CA GLU A 46 27.13 -11.37 0.62
C GLU A 46 25.72 -10.79 0.78
N VAL A 47 25.08 -11.09 1.92
CA VAL A 47 23.76 -10.55 2.30
C VAL A 47 23.95 -9.16 2.90
N ASN A 48 23.38 -8.14 2.26
CA ASN A 48 23.38 -6.77 2.76
C ASN A 48 22.01 -6.13 2.49
N PRO A 49 21.10 -6.15 3.47
CA PRO A 49 19.73 -5.66 3.29
C PRO A 49 19.65 -4.23 2.78
N LEU A 50 20.49 -3.33 3.30
CA LEU A 50 20.48 -1.91 2.91
C LEU A 50 20.86 -1.75 1.44
N ARG A 51 21.97 -2.37 1.02
CA ARG A 51 22.42 -2.32 -0.38
C ARG A 51 21.35 -2.86 -1.32
N ASP A 52 20.68 -3.95 -0.93
CA ASP A 52 19.65 -4.56 -1.76
C ASP A 52 18.41 -3.66 -1.86
N ILE A 53 18.05 -2.93 -0.77
CA ILE A 53 17.03 -1.88 -0.78
C ILE A 53 17.39 -0.75 -1.75
N GLU A 54 18.61 -0.22 -1.63
CA GLU A 54 19.10 0.88 -2.47
C GLU A 54 19.16 0.48 -3.94
N THR A 55 19.58 -0.75 -4.23
CA THR A 55 19.66 -1.27 -5.60
C THR A 55 18.30 -1.23 -6.28
N ILE A 56 17.26 -1.74 -5.61
CA ILE A 56 15.89 -1.70 -6.16
C ILE A 56 15.41 -0.25 -6.29
N ASN A 57 15.64 0.60 -5.28
CA ASN A 57 15.24 2.00 -5.34
C ASN A 57 15.86 2.72 -6.55
N ILE A 58 17.16 2.54 -6.80
CA ILE A 58 17.88 3.11 -7.95
C ILE A 58 17.28 2.63 -9.26
N GLU A 59 16.97 1.34 -9.40
CA GLU A 59 16.36 0.82 -10.64
C GLU A 59 14.97 1.41 -10.90
N LEU A 60 14.17 1.64 -9.86
CA LEU A 60 12.86 2.30 -9.98
C LEU A 60 13.03 3.78 -10.41
N LEU A 61 14.00 4.50 -9.81
CA LEU A 61 14.33 5.87 -10.19
C LEU A 61 14.74 5.95 -11.67
N LEU A 62 15.70 5.12 -12.09
CA LEU A 62 16.19 5.07 -13.47
C LEU A 62 15.07 4.74 -14.47
N ALA A 63 14.19 3.80 -14.13
CA ALA A 63 13.07 3.42 -14.99
C ALA A 63 12.07 4.56 -15.21
N ASP A 64 11.82 5.39 -14.20
CA ASP A 64 10.94 6.56 -14.34
C ASP A 64 11.66 7.74 -15.02
N MET A 65 12.96 7.94 -14.77
CA MET A 65 13.78 8.94 -15.46
C MET A 65 13.73 8.72 -16.98
N GLU A 66 13.93 7.48 -17.44
CA GLU A 66 13.90 7.15 -18.87
C GLU A 66 12.54 7.49 -19.51
N VAL A 67 11.44 7.27 -18.79
CA VAL A 67 10.08 7.62 -19.26
C VAL A 67 9.92 9.13 -19.38
N ILE A 68 10.38 9.87 -18.37
CA ILE A 68 10.30 11.34 -18.33
C ILE A 68 11.14 11.97 -19.44
N GLU A 69 12.40 11.54 -19.60
CA GLU A 69 13.31 12.06 -20.62
C GLU A 69 12.77 11.84 -22.04
N LYS A 70 12.32 10.61 -22.35
CA LYS A 70 11.69 10.29 -23.65
C LYS A 70 10.47 11.16 -23.92
N ARG A 71 9.67 11.46 -22.89
CA ARG A 71 8.50 12.33 -23.04
C ARG A 71 8.92 13.78 -23.30
N ILE A 72 9.86 14.31 -22.52
CA ILE A 72 10.39 15.66 -22.69
C ILE A 72 10.94 15.83 -24.11
N GLU A 73 11.70 14.86 -24.63
CA GLU A 73 12.26 14.87 -25.98
C GLU A 73 11.15 14.89 -27.05
N ARG A 74 10.11 14.05 -26.91
CA ARG A 74 8.95 14.03 -27.82
C ARG A 74 8.21 15.37 -27.86
N ILE A 75 8.07 16.04 -26.71
CA ILE A 75 7.43 17.36 -26.66
C ILE A 75 8.31 18.40 -27.36
N LYS A 76 9.62 18.40 -27.11
CA LYS A 76 10.58 19.36 -27.68
C LYS A 76 10.78 19.20 -29.19
N SER A 77 10.73 17.98 -29.71
CA SER A 77 10.88 17.67 -31.15
C SER A 77 9.62 17.95 -31.98
N GLY A 78 8.48 18.22 -31.33
CA GLY A 78 7.25 18.60 -32.01
C GLY A 78 7.34 19.95 -32.72
N LYS A 79 6.74 20.07 -33.92
CA LYS A 79 6.76 21.30 -34.74
C LYS A 79 6.22 22.55 -34.02
N LYS A 80 5.35 22.40 -33.02
CA LYS A 80 4.81 23.49 -32.19
C LYS A 80 4.44 22.96 -30.80
N ILE A 81 4.96 23.61 -29.77
CA ILE A 81 4.62 23.31 -28.37
C ILE A 81 3.23 23.92 -28.08
N LYS A 82 2.27 23.08 -27.70
CA LYS A 82 0.93 23.52 -27.26
C LYS A 82 1.02 24.09 -25.83
N LYS A 83 0.08 24.95 -25.43
CA LYS A 83 0.04 25.51 -24.06
C LYS A 83 0.00 24.41 -22.99
N GLU A 84 -0.75 23.34 -23.23
CA GLU A 84 -0.82 22.15 -22.36
C GLU A 84 0.56 21.48 -22.20
N ASN A 85 1.33 21.39 -23.29
CA ASN A 85 2.67 20.82 -23.27
C ASN A 85 3.69 21.67 -22.48
N VAL A 86 3.46 22.98 -22.35
CA VAL A 86 4.36 23.85 -21.56
C VAL A 86 4.25 23.50 -20.09
N PHE A 87 3.01 23.43 -19.58
CA PHE A 87 2.78 23.08 -18.19
C PHE A 87 3.22 21.63 -17.90
N GLU A 88 2.91 20.68 -18.78
CA GLU A 88 3.42 19.30 -18.68
C GLU A 88 4.96 19.24 -18.62
N LEU A 89 5.66 20.01 -19.45
CA LEU A 89 7.13 20.08 -19.41
C LEU A 89 7.68 20.63 -18.09
N GLU A 90 7.03 21.62 -17.49
CA GLU A 90 7.44 22.17 -16.20
C GLU A 90 7.34 21.11 -15.11
N VAL A 91 6.22 20.38 -15.06
CA VAL A 91 6.01 19.30 -14.09
C VAL A 91 6.99 18.15 -14.30
N LEU A 92 7.21 17.72 -15.56
CA LEU A 92 8.14 16.65 -15.87
C LEU A 92 9.59 17.01 -15.52
N LYS A 93 10.00 18.28 -15.70
CA LYS A 93 11.33 18.75 -15.27
C LYS A 93 11.47 18.75 -13.76
N LYS A 94 10.44 19.18 -13.03
CA LYS A 94 10.39 19.10 -11.56
C LYS A 94 10.54 17.66 -11.07
N CYS A 95 9.89 16.70 -11.75
CA CYS A 95 10.03 15.28 -11.43
C CYS A 95 11.43 14.76 -11.75
N LEU A 96 12.00 15.13 -12.90
CA LEU A 96 13.35 14.71 -13.29
C LEU A 96 14.41 15.19 -12.29
N ASP A 97 14.36 16.46 -11.89
CA ASP A 97 15.25 17.04 -10.88
C ASP A 97 15.15 16.30 -9.54
N ALA A 98 13.95 15.87 -9.14
CA ALA A 98 13.77 15.07 -7.94
C ALA A 98 14.47 13.71 -8.04
N LEU A 99 14.25 12.99 -9.16
CA LEU A 99 14.83 11.67 -9.39
C LEU A 99 16.37 11.73 -9.48
N GLU A 100 16.93 12.77 -10.10
CA GLU A 100 18.38 13.01 -10.17
C GLU A 100 19.01 13.24 -8.78
N ASN A 101 18.23 13.73 -7.82
CA ASN A 101 18.62 13.92 -6.43
C ASN A 101 18.18 12.76 -5.51
N GLU A 102 17.93 11.57 -6.09
CA GLU A 102 17.52 10.35 -5.38
C GLU A 102 16.21 10.47 -4.58
N LYS A 103 15.35 11.42 -4.95
CA LYS A 103 14.03 11.61 -4.34
C LYS A 103 12.95 11.02 -5.23
N SER A 104 12.04 10.25 -4.63
CA SER A 104 10.95 9.62 -5.37
C SER A 104 9.87 10.64 -5.73
N ILE A 105 9.11 10.39 -6.80
CA ILE A 105 8.01 11.27 -7.21
C ILE A 105 6.95 11.37 -6.11
N GLY A 106 6.72 10.29 -5.36
CA GLY A 106 5.78 10.27 -4.24
C GLY A 106 6.15 11.21 -3.07
N GLN A 107 7.41 11.66 -3.00
CA GLN A 107 7.88 12.62 -1.98
C GLN A 107 7.71 14.08 -2.42
N LEU A 108 7.29 14.34 -3.67
CA LEU A 108 7.10 15.70 -4.17
C LEU A 108 5.78 16.29 -3.69
N ASP A 109 5.84 17.54 -3.23
CA ASP A 109 4.64 18.34 -3.02
C ASP A 109 4.10 18.82 -4.38
N LEU A 110 3.20 18.00 -4.94
CA LEU A 110 2.51 18.25 -6.19
C LEU A 110 1.09 18.73 -5.92
N ASN A 111 0.67 19.80 -6.59
CA ASN A 111 -0.72 20.25 -6.55
C ASN A 111 -1.62 19.35 -7.42
N GLU A 112 -2.95 19.50 -7.26
CA GLU A 112 -3.93 18.64 -7.94
C GLU A 112 -3.85 18.68 -9.47
N ASN A 113 -3.48 19.83 -10.07
CA ASN A 113 -3.31 19.92 -11.52
C ASN A 113 -2.03 19.20 -11.98
N GLU A 114 -0.96 19.28 -11.20
CA GLU A 114 0.28 18.53 -11.47
C GLU A 114 0.02 17.03 -11.41
N LYS A 115 -0.60 16.54 -10.33
CA LYS A 115 -0.97 15.12 -10.16
C LYS A 115 -1.86 14.62 -11.31
N LEU A 116 -2.83 15.42 -11.74
CA LEU A 116 -3.74 15.03 -12.82
C LEU A 116 -3.00 14.75 -14.14
N ILE A 117 -1.95 15.52 -14.43
CA ILE A 117 -1.12 15.32 -15.63
C ILE A 117 -0.25 14.08 -15.51
N LEU A 118 0.30 13.83 -14.31
CA LEU A 118 1.16 12.68 -14.07
C LEU A 118 0.40 11.35 -14.01
N LYS A 119 -0.91 11.38 -13.73
CA LYS A 119 -1.75 10.18 -13.55
C LYS A 119 -1.62 9.12 -14.64
N ASN A 120 -1.41 9.53 -15.90
CA ASN A 120 -1.33 8.61 -17.04
C ASN A 120 0.06 7.99 -17.25
N TYR A 121 1.08 8.41 -16.50
CA TYR A 121 2.43 7.88 -16.62
C TYR A 121 2.65 6.60 -15.80
N SER A 122 1.83 6.38 -14.76
CA SER A 122 1.95 5.25 -13.86
C SER A 122 3.38 5.06 -13.34
N PHE A 123 3.99 6.14 -12.86
CA PHE A 123 5.36 6.14 -12.34
C PHE A 123 5.51 5.14 -11.19
N LEU A 124 6.65 4.45 -11.15
CA LEU A 124 6.94 3.45 -10.14
C LEU A 124 7.27 4.11 -8.79
N THR A 125 8.01 5.21 -8.84
CA THR A 125 8.50 5.99 -7.69
C THR A 125 7.43 6.88 -7.06
N GLU A 126 6.25 6.99 -7.69
CA GLU A 126 5.05 7.57 -7.07
C GLU A 126 4.40 6.59 -6.09
N LYS A 127 4.59 5.28 -6.30
CA LYS A 127 3.91 4.26 -5.51
C LYS A 127 4.52 4.17 -4.10
N PRO A 128 3.69 4.03 -3.06
CA PRO A 128 4.18 3.73 -1.73
C PRO A 128 4.93 2.39 -1.70
N ILE A 129 6.03 2.31 -0.95
CA ILE A 129 6.84 1.10 -0.78
C ILE A 129 6.82 0.67 0.69
N LEU A 130 6.38 -0.56 0.93
CA LEU A 130 6.43 -1.21 2.23
C LEU A 130 7.60 -2.21 2.23
N LEU A 131 8.52 -2.06 3.17
CA LEU A 131 9.68 -2.94 3.31
C LEU A 131 9.31 -4.15 4.16
N VAL A 132 9.63 -5.35 3.67
CA VAL A 132 9.41 -6.63 4.36
C VAL A 132 10.76 -7.32 4.52
N ILE A 133 11.35 -7.24 5.71
CA ILE A 133 12.62 -7.86 6.03
C ILE A 133 12.38 -9.32 6.39
N ASN A 134 12.85 -10.22 5.54
CA ASN A 134 12.74 -11.65 5.73
C ASN A 134 13.98 -12.17 6.46
N MET A 135 13.77 -12.71 7.65
CA MET A 135 14.79 -13.16 8.60
C MET A 135 14.74 -14.67 8.80
N ASP A 136 15.82 -15.25 9.32
CA ASP A 136 15.78 -16.61 9.85
C ASP A 136 15.12 -16.66 11.24
N GLU A 137 14.91 -17.87 11.77
CA GLU A 137 14.24 -18.07 13.05
C GLU A 137 14.99 -17.45 14.24
N GLN A 138 16.33 -17.46 14.22
CA GLN A 138 17.15 -16.94 15.33
C GLN A 138 17.15 -15.41 15.32
N GLN A 139 17.31 -14.82 14.13
CA GLN A 139 17.17 -13.39 13.89
C GLN A 139 15.78 -12.89 14.26
N PHE A 140 14.72 -13.64 13.91
CA PHE A 140 13.35 -13.34 14.29
C PHE A 140 13.13 -13.36 15.81
N LYS A 141 13.61 -14.40 16.50
CA LYS A 141 13.53 -14.51 17.97
C LYS A 141 14.30 -13.41 18.69
N THR A 142 15.49 -13.07 18.21
CA THR A 142 16.35 -12.03 18.81
C THR A 142 16.02 -10.62 18.33
N LYS A 143 15.10 -10.48 17.37
CA LYS A 143 14.71 -9.22 16.73
C LYS A 143 15.92 -8.44 16.20
N SER A 144 16.87 -9.15 15.62
CA SER A 144 18.15 -8.58 15.17
C SER A 144 18.63 -9.23 13.88
N TYR A 145 19.17 -8.41 12.99
CA TYR A 145 19.76 -8.85 11.73
C TYR A 145 20.88 -7.89 11.30
N PRO A 146 21.81 -8.32 10.42
CA PRO A 146 22.89 -7.46 9.94
C PRO A 146 22.38 -6.17 9.30
N GLY A 147 22.83 -5.03 9.82
CA GLY A 147 22.47 -3.71 9.30
C GLY A 147 21.08 -3.19 9.69
N LYS A 148 20.43 -3.80 10.70
CA LYS A 148 19.09 -3.39 11.19
C LYS A 148 18.94 -1.89 11.42
N GLU A 149 19.84 -1.28 12.18
CA GLU A 149 19.79 0.15 12.50
C GLU A 149 19.85 1.02 11.23
N GLN A 150 20.62 0.60 10.24
CA GLN A 150 20.79 1.34 8.98
C GLN A 150 19.53 1.25 8.12
N VAL A 151 18.89 0.07 8.08
CA VAL A 151 17.61 -0.14 7.39
C VAL A 151 16.50 0.65 8.05
N GLU A 152 16.41 0.64 9.39
CA GLU A 152 15.42 1.41 10.14
C GLU A 152 15.59 2.92 9.92
N ALA A 153 16.83 3.42 9.93
CA ALA A 153 17.12 4.82 9.64
C ALA A 153 16.72 5.18 8.19
N TYR A 154 17.13 4.37 7.21
CA TYR A 154 16.80 4.58 5.80
C TYR A 154 15.28 4.62 5.56
N ALA A 155 14.55 3.67 6.17
CA ALA A 155 13.10 3.56 6.07
C ALA A 155 12.40 4.74 6.76
N GLY A 156 12.85 5.12 7.96
CA GLY A 156 12.31 6.21 8.76
C GLY A 156 12.44 7.58 8.07
N GLU A 157 13.62 7.88 7.51
CA GLU A 157 13.84 9.12 6.75
C GLU A 157 12.92 9.25 5.53
N ARG A 158 12.51 8.12 4.94
CA ARG A 158 11.71 8.07 3.71
C ARG A 158 10.23 7.79 3.96
N GLY A 159 9.81 7.62 5.21
CA GLY A 159 8.43 7.29 5.57
C GLY A 159 7.96 5.94 5.01
N MET A 160 8.88 4.98 4.88
CA MET A 160 8.59 3.63 4.41
C MET A 160 8.30 2.73 5.62
N PRO A 161 7.09 2.16 5.76
CA PRO A 161 6.84 1.18 6.80
C PRO A 161 7.74 -0.04 6.63
N CYS A 162 8.28 -0.54 7.73
CA CYS A 162 9.15 -1.72 7.76
C CYS A 162 8.52 -2.81 8.61
N LEU A 163 8.37 -4.01 8.04
CA LEU A 163 7.86 -5.20 8.71
C LEU A 163 8.93 -6.27 8.72
N GLU A 164 9.14 -6.88 9.87
CA GLU A 164 10.03 -8.03 10.02
C GLU A 164 9.21 -9.33 10.05
N ILE A 165 9.60 -10.31 9.22
CA ILE A 165 8.96 -11.63 9.14
C ILE A 165 10.00 -12.75 9.11
N CYS A 166 9.59 -13.97 9.42
CA CYS A 166 10.34 -15.17 9.10
C CYS A 166 9.56 -16.01 8.10
N GLY A 167 9.94 -15.95 6.82
CA GLY A 167 9.19 -16.63 5.74
C GLY A 167 9.08 -18.15 5.94
N LYS A 168 10.04 -18.78 6.63
CA LYS A 168 9.98 -20.20 6.96
C LYS A 168 8.87 -20.49 7.99
N ILE A 169 8.79 -19.71 9.06
CA ILE A 169 7.73 -19.82 10.07
C ILE A 169 6.37 -19.57 9.41
N GLU A 170 6.23 -18.55 8.56
CA GLU A 170 4.98 -18.27 7.86
C GLU A 170 4.54 -19.44 6.95
N MET A 171 5.50 -20.07 6.28
CA MET A 171 5.23 -21.26 5.46
C MET A 171 4.72 -22.42 6.32
N GLU A 172 5.36 -22.69 7.46
CA GLU A 172 4.92 -23.73 8.39
C GLU A 172 3.50 -23.45 8.93
N ILE A 173 3.22 -22.22 9.39
CA ILE A 173 1.88 -21.79 9.83
C ILE A 173 0.84 -22.02 8.72
N SER A 174 1.17 -21.68 7.46
CA SER A 174 0.24 -21.81 6.34
C SER A 174 -0.17 -23.26 6.04
N GLN A 175 0.70 -24.23 6.36
CA GLN A 175 0.49 -25.65 6.11
C GLN A 175 -0.25 -26.36 7.25
N LEU A 176 -0.32 -25.74 8.43
CA LEU A 176 -1.03 -26.28 9.58
C LEU A 176 -2.55 -26.13 9.45
N PRO A 177 -3.34 -27.11 9.95
CA PRO A 177 -4.78 -26.96 10.20
C PRO A 177 -5.07 -25.79 11.15
N ALA A 178 -6.28 -25.22 11.06
CA ALA A 178 -6.67 -24.06 11.86
C ALA A 178 -6.53 -24.29 13.38
N GLU A 179 -6.85 -25.50 13.86
CA GLU A 179 -6.75 -25.89 15.27
C GLU A 179 -5.30 -25.95 15.79
N ASP A 180 -4.35 -26.30 14.92
CA ASP A 180 -2.93 -26.41 15.28
C ASP A 180 -2.18 -25.08 15.15
N ARG A 181 -2.68 -24.16 14.31
CA ARG A 181 -2.06 -22.85 14.07
C ARG A 181 -1.98 -22.02 15.35
N GLU A 182 -3.06 -21.94 16.13
CA GLU A 182 -3.07 -21.14 17.35
C GLU A 182 -2.07 -21.65 18.39
N LEU A 183 -1.98 -22.98 18.56
CA LEU A 183 -1.02 -23.60 19.47
C LEU A 183 0.42 -23.36 19.01
N PHE A 184 0.71 -23.55 17.72
CA PHE A 184 2.05 -23.34 17.16
C PHE A 184 2.50 -21.88 17.28
N MET A 185 1.60 -20.92 17.01
CA MET A 185 1.90 -19.50 17.16
C MET A 185 2.14 -19.14 18.64
N ALA A 186 1.34 -19.67 19.57
CA ALA A 186 1.52 -19.45 21.00
C ALA A 186 2.87 -19.99 21.51
N ASP A 187 3.30 -21.16 21.04
CA ASP A 187 4.60 -21.76 21.41
C ASP A 187 5.80 -20.92 20.95
N LEU A 188 5.62 -20.11 19.91
CA LEU A 188 6.64 -19.21 19.36
C LEU A 188 6.51 -17.76 19.87
N ASP A 189 5.59 -17.49 20.79
CA ASP A 189 5.26 -16.13 21.27
C ASP A 189 4.82 -15.20 20.12
N ILE A 190 4.11 -15.76 19.14
CA ILE A 190 3.56 -15.05 17.99
C ILE A 190 2.05 -14.83 18.25
N SER A 191 1.65 -13.58 18.40
CA SER A 191 0.23 -13.23 18.57
C SER A 191 -0.54 -13.17 17.26
N GLU A 192 0.16 -13.00 16.14
CA GLU A 192 -0.41 -12.79 14.82
C GLU A 192 0.58 -13.18 13.72
N SER A 193 0.08 -13.81 12.65
CA SER A 193 0.91 -14.18 11.49
C SER A 193 1.54 -12.96 10.82
N GLY A 194 2.74 -13.12 10.28
CA GLY A 194 3.43 -12.10 9.49
C GLY A 194 2.64 -11.71 8.24
N ILE A 195 1.87 -12.64 7.65
CA ILE A 195 0.99 -12.36 6.51
C ILE A 195 -0.16 -11.41 6.91
N ASP A 196 -0.82 -11.64 8.05
CA ASP A 196 -1.91 -10.77 8.52
C ASP A 196 -1.38 -9.39 8.91
N ARG A 197 -0.21 -9.35 9.56
CA ARG A 197 0.51 -8.10 9.85
C ARG A 197 0.86 -7.33 8.57
N LEU A 198 1.31 -8.02 7.52
CA LEU A 198 1.60 -7.43 6.22
C LEU A 198 0.33 -6.88 5.56
N ALA A 199 -0.76 -7.65 5.58
CA ALA A 199 -2.04 -7.21 5.02
C ALA A 199 -2.55 -5.96 5.72
N ARG A 200 -2.50 -5.91 7.06
CA ARG A 200 -2.92 -4.73 7.84
C ARG A 200 -2.03 -3.52 7.53
N ALA A 201 -0.71 -3.69 7.57
CA ALA A 201 0.23 -2.60 7.28
C ALA A 201 0.04 -2.05 5.85
N ALA A 202 -0.22 -2.91 4.87
CA ALA A 202 -0.53 -2.50 3.51
C ALA A 202 -1.86 -1.72 3.44
N TYR A 203 -2.90 -2.20 4.13
CA TYR A 203 -4.21 -1.56 4.18
C TYR A 203 -4.14 -0.15 4.78
N ASP A 204 -3.42 -0.02 5.89
CA ASP A 204 -3.19 1.26 6.56
C ASP A 204 -2.36 2.21 5.71
N TYR A 205 -1.29 1.71 5.07
CA TYR A 205 -0.39 2.53 4.27
C TYR A 205 -1.02 3.03 2.97
N LEU A 206 -1.94 2.25 2.39
CA LEU A 206 -2.80 2.69 1.29
C LEU A 206 -3.90 3.66 1.74
N GLY A 207 -3.99 3.98 3.03
CA GLY A 207 -4.99 4.87 3.60
C GLY A 207 -6.40 4.31 3.49
N LEU A 208 -6.55 2.99 3.56
CA LEU A 208 -7.85 2.32 3.47
C LEU A 208 -8.47 2.17 4.87
N ILE A 209 -9.80 2.17 4.91
CA ILE A 209 -10.61 1.86 6.09
C ILE A 209 -11.79 0.98 5.66
N SER A 210 -12.39 0.27 6.62
CA SER A 210 -13.56 -0.56 6.39
C SER A 210 -14.78 -0.03 7.12
N PHE A 211 -15.93 0.01 6.44
CA PHE A 211 -17.22 0.14 7.11
C PHE A 211 -18.02 -1.16 6.94
N LEU A 212 -19.00 -1.39 7.79
CA LEU A 212 -19.75 -2.63 7.90
C LEU A 212 -21.21 -2.40 7.51
N THR A 213 -21.80 -3.36 6.82
CA THR A 213 -23.24 -3.48 6.65
C THR A 213 -23.71 -4.75 7.32
N VAL A 214 -24.75 -4.64 8.16
CA VAL A 214 -25.34 -5.76 8.88
C VAL A 214 -26.79 -5.95 8.40
N GLY A 215 -27.05 -7.07 7.75
CA GLY A 215 -28.38 -7.54 7.36
C GLY A 215 -28.76 -8.80 8.12
N ALA A 216 -30.00 -9.27 7.95
CA ALA A 216 -30.45 -10.53 8.54
C ALA A 216 -29.68 -11.74 7.98
N ASP A 217 -29.29 -11.66 6.70
CA ASP A 217 -28.68 -12.76 5.95
C ASP A 217 -27.16 -12.62 5.79
N GLU A 218 -26.60 -11.40 5.95
CA GLU A 218 -25.19 -11.13 5.64
C GLU A 218 -24.61 -10.03 6.55
N VAL A 219 -23.38 -10.24 7.01
CA VAL A 219 -22.51 -9.19 7.57
C VAL A 219 -21.34 -9.02 6.63
N LYS A 220 -21.11 -7.79 6.16
CA LYS A 220 -20.08 -7.51 5.15
C LYS A 220 -19.28 -6.26 5.47
N ALA A 221 -17.97 -6.36 5.30
CA ALA A 221 -17.05 -5.23 5.34
C ALA A 221 -16.81 -4.66 3.93
N TRP A 222 -16.79 -3.34 3.82
CA TRP A 222 -16.61 -2.59 2.59
C TRP A 222 -15.40 -1.67 2.71
N THR A 223 -14.43 -1.87 1.82
CA THR A 223 -13.20 -1.06 1.77
C THR A 223 -13.42 0.27 1.05
N ILE A 224 -13.03 1.36 1.69
CA ILE A 224 -13.01 2.73 1.16
C ILE A 224 -11.68 3.41 1.49
N GLN A 225 -11.37 4.50 0.79
CA GLN A 225 -10.28 5.37 1.22
C GLN A 225 -10.71 6.17 2.45
N ARG A 226 -9.77 6.43 3.36
CA ARG A 226 -9.97 7.36 4.47
C ARG A 226 -10.45 8.70 3.94
N SER A 227 -11.32 9.37 4.71
CA SER A 227 -11.95 10.63 4.32
C SER A 227 -12.98 10.52 3.18
N THR A 228 -13.43 9.31 2.83
CA THR A 228 -14.59 9.13 1.93
C THR A 228 -15.88 9.53 2.64
N ASP A 229 -16.70 10.35 1.98
CA ASP A 229 -18.01 10.76 2.48
C ASP A 229 -19.08 9.65 2.37
N ALA A 230 -20.14 9.76 3.17
CA ALA A 230 -21.19 8.75 3.28
C ALA A 230 -21.87 8.42 1.95
N ARG A 231 -22.06 9.42 1.09
CA ARG A 231 -22.70 9.20 -0.23
C ARG A 231 -21.80 8.36 -1.14
N ARG A 232 -20.51 8.71 -1.22
CA ARG A 232 -19.53 7.93 -2.00
C ARG A 232 -19.30 6.54 -1.41
N ALA A 233 -19.30 6.40 -0.09
CA ALA A 233 -19.20 5.11 0.58
C ALA A 233 -20.38 4.20 0.20
N ALA A 234 -21.61 4.75 0.14
CA ALA A 234 -22.78 4.02 -0.33
C ALA A 234 -22.64 3.51 -1.79
N GLY A 235 -21.95 4.28 -2.63
CA GLY A 235 -21.62 3.90 -4.01
C GLY A 235 -20.73 2.67 -4.14
N LYS A 236 -19.95 2.32 -3.10
CA LYS A 236 -19.21 1.06 -3.07
C LYS A 236 -20.11 -0.16 -2.97
N ILE A 237 -21.29 -0.02 -2.37
CA ILE A 237 -22.29 -1.08 -2.32
C ILE A 237 -22.96 -1.19 -3.68
N HIS A 238 -23.53 -0.09 -4.16
CA HIS A 238 -24.17 -0.01 -5.47
C HIS A 238 -24.32 1.44 -5.94
N SER A 239 -24.18 1.68 -7.24
CA SER A 239 -24.25 3.03 -7.83
C SER A 239 -25.63 3.70 -7.69
N ASP A 240 -26.71 2.91 -7.62
CA ASP A 240 -28.06 3.43 -7.38
C ASP A 240 -28.24 3.96 -5.96
N ILE A 241 -27.57 3.36 -4.96
CA ILE A 241 -27.64 3.83 -3.57
C ILE A 241 -26.94 5.19 -3.46
N GLU A 242 -25.84 5.41 -4.19
CA GLU A 242 -25.15 6.70 -4.26
C GLU A 242 -25.99 7.80 -4.91
N ARG A 243 -26.72 7.46 -5.98
CA ARG A 243 -27.61 8.40 -6.68
C ARG A 243 -28.85 8.73 -5.87
N GLY A 244 -29.46 7.70 -5.28
CA GLY A 244 -30.68 7.79 -4.49
C GLY A 244 -30.44 8.14 -3.02
N PHE A 245 -29.21 8.44 -2.60
CA PHE A 245 -28.83 8.65 -1.20
C PHE A 245 -29.72 9.69 -0.52
N ILE A 246 -30.29 9.33 0.63
CA ILE A 246 -31.08 10.24 1.48
C ILE A 246 -30.30 10.55 2.76
N ARG A 247 -29.88 9.51 3.50
CA ARG A 247 -29.19 9.60 4.79
C ARG A 247 -28.53 8.26 5.14
N ALA A 248 -27.52 8.31 5.99
CA ALA A 248 -26.88 7.13 6.56
C ALA A 248 -27.28 7.00 8.03
N GLU A 249 -27.76 5.82 8.45
CA GLU A 249 -27.88 5.48 9.87
C GLU A 249 -26.56 4.83 10.29
N VAL A 250 -25.79 5.52 11.14
CA VAL A 250 -24.41 5.16 11.51
C VAL A 250 -24.35 4.80 12.98
N VAL A 251 -23.72 3.67 13.28
CA VAL A 251 -23.39 3.18 14.62
C VAL A 251 -21.90 2.85 14.66
N LYS A 252 -21.21 3.25 15.74
CA LYS A 252 -19.81 2.86 15.92
C LYS A 252 -19.73 1.40 16.34
N TYR A 253 -18.77 0.65 15.79
CA TYR A 253 -18.53 -0.75 16.17
C TYR A 253 -18.39 -0.93 17.68
N ARG A 254 -17.57 -0.10 18.33
CA ARG A 254 -17.34 -0.15 19.79
C ARG A 254 -18.61 0.05 20.60
N ASP A 255 -19.50 0.95 20.17
CA ASP A 255 -20.77 1.17 20.86
C ASP A 255 -21.68 -0.07 20.78
N LEU A 256 -21.67 -0.77 19.65
CA LEU A 256 -22.42 -2.02 19.49
C LEU A 256 -21.81 -3.15 20.33
N GLU A 257 -20.48 -3.25 20.35
CA GLU A 257 -19.74 -4.23 21.14
C GLU A 257 -20.01 -4.05 22.64
N ASP A 258 -19.89 -2.83 23.17
CA ASP A 258 -20.10 -2.52 24.59
C ASP A 258 -21.54 -2.72 25.05
N LEU A 259 -22.52 -2.51 24.17
CA LEU A 259 -23.95 -2.60 24.49
C LEU A 259 -24.58 -3.95 24.13
N GLY A 260 -23.85 -4.79 23.38
CA GLY A 260 -24.24 -6.14 22.97
C GLY A 260 -25.44 -6.23 22.03
N SER A 261 -26.11 -5.12 21.68
CA SER A 261 -27.27 -5.13 20.78
C SER A 261 -27.57 -3.77 20.15
N MET A 262 -28.12 -3.80 18.92
CA MET A 262 -28.62 -2.60 18.23
C MET A 262 -29.76 -1.91 18.98
N ALA A 263 -30.54 -2.66 19.78
CA ALA A 263 -31.58 -2.10 20.64
C ALA A 263 -30.94 -1.21 21.73
N GLY A 264 -29.92 -1.72 22.42
CA GLY A 264 -29.18 -0.96 23.44
C GLY A 264 -28.52 0.30 22.89
N VAL A 265 -27.94 0.23 21.69
CA VAL A 265 -27.38 1.39 20.98
C VAL A 265 -28.45 2.46 20.71
N LYS A 266 -29.64 2.05 20.25
CA LYS A 266 -30.75 2.97 19.95
C LYS A 266 -31.34 3.60 21.21
N GLU A 267 -31.49 2.83 22.29
CA GLU A 267 -31.96 3.34 23.58
C GLU A 267 -31.04 4.40 24.17
N LYS A 268 -29.72 4.27 23.96
CA LYS A 268 -28.72 5.26 24.36
C LYS A 268 -28.55 6.43 23.38
N GLY A 269 -29.30 6.43 22.27
CA GLY A 269 -29.23 7.51 21.26
C GLY A 269 -27.91 7.54 20.48
N LEU A 270 -27.18 6.42 20.41
CA LEU A 270 -25.90 6.31 19.71
C LEU A 270 -26.04 5.93 18.22
N SER A 271 -27.25 5.59 17.78
CA SER A 271 -27.58 5.48 16.36
C SER A 271 -27.83 6.87 15.77
N ARG A 272 -26.87 7.35 14.97
CA ARG A 272 -26.89 8.71 14.41
C ARG A 272 -27.42 8.69 12.98
N LEU A 273 -28.21 9.70 12.64
CA LEU A 273 -28.62 9.94 11.26
C LEU A 273 -27.71 11.00 10.65
N GLU A 274 -26.87 10.55 9.73
CA GLU A 274 -25.83 11.35 9.10
C GLU A 274 -26.22 11.74 7.67
N GLY A 275 -25.78 12.93 7.28
CA GLY A 275 -25.97 13.48 5.94
C GLY A 275 -24.97 12.93 4.93
N LYS A 276 -25.10 13.39 3.68
CA LYS A 276 -24.20 13.00 2.57
C LYS A 276 -22.73 13.36 2.82
N ASP A 277 -22.47 14.44 3.56
CA ASP A 277 -21.12 15.00 3.78
C ASP A 277 -20.44 14.41 5.04
N TYR A 278 -21.09 13.47 5.74
CA TYR A 278 -20.47 12.76 6.86
C TYR A 278 -19.27 11.96 6.37
N ILE A 279 -18.14 12.12 7.04
CA ILE A 279 -16.93 11.37 6.74
C ILE A 279 -17.01 10.03 7.45
N VAL A 280 -17.00 8.94 6.67
CA VAL A 280 -17.05 7.59 7.22
C VAL A 280 -15.77 7.30 8.00
N GLU A 281 -15.93 6.72 9.18
CA GLU A 281 -14.83 6.30 10.04
C GLU A 281 -14.68 4.78 10.01
N ASP A 282 -13.48 4.32 10.36
CA ASP A 282 -13.17 2.89 10.38
C ASP A 282 -14.03 2.15 11.41
N GLY A 283 -14.59 1.01 11.00
CA GLY A 283 -15.52 0.22 11.80
C GLY A 283 -16.93 0.81 11.89
N ASP A 284 -17.28 1.86 11.16
CA ASP A 284 -18.67 2.35 11.13
C ASP A 284 -19.61 1.25 10.63
N ILE A 285 -20.68 0.98 11.37
CA ILE A 285 -21.78 0.11 10.96
C ILE A 285 -22.85 1.02 10.35
N ILE A 286 -23.09 0.87 9.05
CA ILE A 286 -23.91 1.81 8.29
C ILE A 286 -25.09 1.09 7.63
N ASN A 287 -26.27 1.69 7.79
CA ASN A 287 -27.44 1.39 6.98
C ASN A 287 -27.81 2.62 6.13
N PHE A 288 -27.67 2.50 4.81
CA PHE A 288 -27.98 3.59 3.89
C PHE A 288 -29.47 3.61 3.54
N ARG A 289 -30.11 4.76 3.73
CA ARG A 289 -31.47 5.00 3.24
C ARG A 289 -31.39 5.71 1.91
N PHE A 290 -32.02 5.12 0.89
CA PHE A 290 -32.03 5.63 -0.47
C PHE A 290 -33.44 5.51 -1.07
N ASN A 291 -33.71 6.27 -2.13
CA ASN A 291 -34.89 6.10 -2.96
C ASN A 291 -34.46 5.90 -4.42
N VAL A 292 -35.07 4.92 -5.08
CA VAL A 292 -34.80 4.55 -6.48
C VAL A 292 -35.81 5.24 -7.40
#